data_AF-A0A5C6N3D1-F1
#
_entry.id   AF-A0A5C6N3D1-F1
#
_cell.length_a   1.000
_cell.length_b   1.000
_cell.length_c   1.000
_cell.angle_alpha   90.00
_cell.angle_beta   90.00
_cell.angle_gamma   90.00
#
_symmetry.space_group_name_H-M   'P 1'
#
loop_
_entity.id
_entity.type
_entity.pdbx_description
1 polymer ?
#
loop_
_entity_poly.entity_id
_entity_poly.type
_entity_poly.pdbx_seq_one_letter_code
_entity_poly.pdbx_strand_id
1 'polypeptide(L)'
;MELENIVANTVLLKAREGGGGKRKGRSKKWKEILRFPHISQCAELRNSIDRSYLSICERQPIGRLLFRLFCETRVNLHLCIQLLDAMEDYEVTPDEKRRNQGDKIIKTFLSKQSPQHVNIVEVFADQCRRDLERSPRREIFSTCRTAVHEYLRGAPFADYQNSMFFDRFLQWKMLERQPVTKDTFRQYRVLGKGGFGEVCACQVRATGKMYACKKLEKKRIKKRKGESMALNEKVILENVNSRFVVSLAYTYETKDALCLVLTIMNGGDLKFHIYNMGTPGFDRERVQFYAAQICCGLEHLHRESIVYR
;
A
#
# COMPACT_ATOMS: atom_id res chain seq x y z
N MET A 1 37.18 12.16 2.92
CA MET A 1 36.45 10.91 2.62
C MET A 1 35.91 10.22 3.88
N GLU A 2 36.71 9.93 4.91
CA GLU A 2 36.21 9.28 6.15
C GLU A 2 35.22 10.15 6.94
N LEU A 3 35.56 11.42 7.20
CA LEU A 3 34.68 12.33 7.95
C LEU A 3 33.33 12.54 7.26
N GLU A 4 33.34 12.73 5.93
CA GLU A 4 32.11 12.89 5.12
C GLU A 4 31.22 11.65 5.19
N ASN A 5 31.82 10.46 5.13
CA ASN A 5 31.09 9.20 5.27
C ASN A 5 30.48 9.06 6.67
N ILE A 6 31.22 9.38 7.73
CA ILE A 6 30.73 9.34 9.11
C ILE A 6 29.54 10.31 9.27
N VAL A 7 29.71 11.57 8.83
CA VAL A 7 28.65 12.58 8.90
C VAL A 7 27.41 12.13 8.14
N ALA A 8 27.57 11.63 6.91
CA ALA A 8 26.46 11.17 6.09
C ALA A 8 25.73 9.97 6.72
N ASN A 9 26.46 9.08 7.40
CA ASN A 9 25.90 7.92 8.11
C ASN A 9 25.11 8.36 9.34
N THR A 10 25.69 9.22 10.17
CA THR A 10 25.03 9.75 11.38
C THR A 10 23.76 10.52 11.02
N VAL A 11 23.80 11.32 9.96
CA VAL A 11 22.62 12.05 9.46
C VAL A 11 21.52 11.09 8.99
N LEU A 12 21.87 9.99 8.31
CA LEU A 12 20.90 8.99 7.88
C LEU A 12 20.30 8.23 9.08
N LEU A 13 21.12 7.81 10.04
CA LEU A 13 20.65 7.10 11.25
C LEU A 13 19.65 7.94 12.02
N LYS A 14 19.98 9.23 12.26
CA LYS A 14 19.07 10.18 12.91
C LYS A 14 17.76 10.37 12.13
N ALA A 15 17.80 10.35 10.79
CA ALA A 15 16.59 10.43 9.98
C ALA A 15 15.72 9.16 10.09
N ARG A 16 16.35 7.97 10.19
CA ARG A 16 15.66 6.68 10.38
C ARG A 16 14.95 6.57 11.73
N GLU A 17 15.53 7.13 12.79
CA GLU A 17 14.93 7.20 14.13
C GLU A 17 13.75 8.19 14.23
N GLY A 18 13.36 8.81 13.11
CA GLY A 18 12.25 9.76 13.04
C GLY A 18 12.69 11.22 12.93
N GLY A 19 13.98 11.51 12.81
CA GLY A 19 14.48 12.89 12.71
C GLY A 19 14.35 13.67 14.03
N GLY A 20 15.10 14.76 14.17
CA GLY A 20 15.18 15.53 15.41
C GLY A 20 13.83 16.09 15.88
N GLY A 21 13.19 15.43 16.85
CA GLY A 21 12.09 15.97 17.67
C GLY A 21 10.66 15.60 17.26
N LYS A 22 9.67 16.28 17.87
CA LYS A 22 8.22 15.99 17.83
C LYS A 22 7.59 15.90 16.41
N ARG A 23 8.30 16.32 15.37
CA ARG A 23 7.76 16.43 13.99
C ARG A 23 7.93 15.16 13.16
N LYS A 24 8.65 14.15 13.66
CA LYS A 24 8.88 12.87 12.97
C LYS A 24 9.43 13.08 11.54
N GLY A 25 10.42 13.97 11.38
CA GLY A 25 11.07 14.26 10.09
C GLY A 25 10.34 15.27 9.18
N ARG A 26 9.11 15.69 9.50
CA ARG A 26 8.35 16.64 8.69
C ARG A 26 8.97 18.04 8.67
N SER A 27 8.86 18.72 7.52
CA SER A 27 9.19 20.14 7.35
C SER A 27 8.39 21.01 8.34
N LYS A 28 8.96 22.15 8.77
CA LYS A 28 8.24 23.12 9.61
C LYS A 28 6.96 23.63 8.93
N LYS A 29 6.96 23.71 7.60
CA LYS A 29 5.87 24.22 6.75
C LYS A 29 4.99 23.11 6.15
N TRP A 30 5.01 21.89 6.68
CA TRP A 30 4.30 20.76 6.04
C TRP A 30 2.79 20.98 5.85
N LYS A 31 2.14 21.73 6.75
CA LYS A 31 0.71 22.10 6.62
C LYS A 31 0.44 23.05 5.45
N GLU A 32 1.40 23.89 5.10
CA GLU A 32 1.31 24.75 3.91
C GLU A 32 1.53 23.93 2.65
N ILE A 33 2.50 23.01 2.67
CA ILE A 33 2.80 22.12 1.53
C ILE A 33 1.59 21.23 1.20
N LEU A 34 0.89 20.71 2.22
CA LEU A 34 -0.28 19.83 2.06
C LEU A 34 -1.60 20.55 2.34
N ARG A 35 -1.66 21.86 2.11
CA ARG A 35 -2.91 22.63 2.27
C ARG A 35 -3.91 22.16 1.22
N PHE A 36 -5.11 21.78 1.66
CA PHE A 36 -6.16 21.39 0.73
C PHE A 36 -6.57 22.57 -0.16
N PRO A 37 -6.82 22.32 -1.45
CA PRO A 37 -7.45 23.30 -2.31
C PRO A 37 -8.90 23.55 -1.89
N HIS A 38 -9.44 24.69 -2.28
CA HIS A 38 -10.88 24.95 -2.13
C HIS A 38 -11.68 23.96 -2.99
N ILE A 39 -12.88 23.56 -2.56
CA ILE A 39 -13.66 22.51 -3.24
C ILE A 39 -14.00 22.85 -4.70
N SER A 40 -14.16 24.13 -5.03
CA SER A 40 -14.38 24.58 -6.41
C SER A 40 -13.21 24.24 -7.35
N GLN A 41 -11.98 24.13 -6.84
CA GLN A 41 -10.81 23.75 -7.62
C GLN A 41 -10.78 22.24 -7.93
N CYS A 42 -11.64 21.45 -7.29
CA CYS A 42 -11.78 20.02 -7.55
C CYS A 42 -12.83 19.71 -8.64
N ALA A 43 -13.52 20.72 -9.19
CA ALA A 43 -14.66 20.52 -10.09
C ALA A 43 -14.29 19.74 -11.36
N GLU A 44 -13.20 20.10 -12.02
CA GLU A 44 -12.70 19.38 -13.20
C GLU A 44 -12.35 17.92 -12.86
N LEU A 45 -11.69 17.71 -11.72
CA LEU A 45 -11.33 16.38 -11.28
C LEU A 45 -12.57 15.52 -10.96
N ARG A 46 -13.62 16.12 -10.40
CA ARG A 46 -14.88 15.42 -10.13
C ARG A 46 -15.45 14.77 -11.39
N ASN A 47 -15.27 15.42 -12.55
CA ASN A 47 -15.81 14.96 -13.82
C ASN A 47 -14.92 13.94 -14.53
N SER A 48 -13.59 13.99 -14.34
CA SER A 48 -12.64 13.13 -15.05
C SER A 48 -12.17 11.90 -14.26
N ILE A 49 -12.42 11.82 -12.95
CA ILE A 49 -11.95 10.70 -12.13
C ILE A 49 -12.73 9.41 -12.43
N ASP A 50 -12.02 8.27 -12.45
CA ASP A 50 -12.63 6.94 -12.45
C ASP A 50 -13.55 6.78 -11.23
N ARG A 51 -14.83 6.49 -11.50
CA ARG A 51 -15.89 6.36 -10.50
C ARG A 51 -16.17 4.89 -10.14
N SER A 52 -15.23 3.99 -10.33
CA SER A 52 -15.37 2.59 -9.92
C SER A 52 -15.29 2.41 -8.40
N TYR A 53 -16.28 1.72 -7.83
CA TYR A 53 -16.30 1.33 -6.41
C TYR A 53 -15.02 0.58 -6.02
N LEU A 54 -14.61 -0.42 -6.79
CA LEU A 54 -13.42 -1.22 -6.52
C LEU A 54 -12.15 -0.35 -6.53
N SER A 55 -12.09 0.63 -7.43
CA SER A 55 -10.97 1.57 -7.54
C SER A 55 -10.90 2.51 -6.33
N ILE A 56 -12.01 3.14 -5.96
CA ILE A 56 -12.04 4.18 -4.92
C ILE A 56 -12.10 3.59 -3.51
N CYS A 57 -13.03 2.67 -3.28
CA CYS A 57 -13.40 2.21 -1.94
C CYS A 57 -12.60 0.99 -1.48
N GLU A 58 -11.94 0.26 -2.38
CA GLU A 58 -11.16 -0.94 -2.02
C GLU A 58 -9.66 -0.74 -2.28
N ARG A 59 -9.28 -0.36 -3.51
CA ARG A 59 -7.87 -0.27 -3.91
C ARG A 59 -7.15 0.95 -3.36
N GLN A 60 -7.82 2.09 -3.26
CA GLN A 60 -7.22 3.35 -2.80
C GLN A 60 -7.37 3.52 -1.28
N PRO A 61 -6.28 3.51 -0.48
CA PRO A 61 -6.38 3.49 0.98
C PRO A 61 -7.14 4.68 1.58
N ILE A 62 -6.94 5.89 1.04
CA ILE A 62 -7.66 7.10 1.49
C ILE A 62 -9.13 7.06 1.08
N GLY A 63 -9.45 6.54 -0.11
CA GLY A 63 -10.82 6.35 -0.56
C GLY A 63 -11.56 5.31 0.28
N ARG A 64 -10.93 4.15 0.54
CA ARG A 64 -11.43 3.12 1.49
C ARG A 64 -11.71 3.70 2.86
N LEU A 65 -10.78 4.48 3.41
CA LEU A 65 -10.94 5.12 4.72
C LEU A 65 -12.13 6.11 4.73
N LEU A 66 -12.22 7.01 3.74
CA LEU A 66 -13.29 7.99 3.68
C LEU A 66 -14.67 7.35 3.43
N PHE A 67 -14.72 6.27 2.64
CA PHE A 67 -15.94 5.49 2.45
C PHE A 67 -16.39 4.80 3.74
N ARG A 68 -15.45 4.25 4.52
CA ARG A 68 -15.73 3.66 5.84
C ARG A 68 -16.25 4.71 6.83
N LEU A 69 -15.61 5.87 6.90
CA LEU A 69 -16.08 7.00 7.73
C LEU A 69 -17.49 7.46 7.31
N PHE A 70 -17.81 7.44 6.01
CA PHE A 70 -19.16 7.68 5.53
C PHE A 70 -20.13 6.58 6.03
N CYS A 71 -19.75 5.31 5.91
CA CYS A 71 -20.58 4.18 6.36
C CYS A 71 -20.85 4.20 7.87
N GLU A 72 -19.91 4.67 8.69
CA GLU A 72 -20.09 4.84 10.15
C GLU A 72 -21.24 5.78 10.50
N THR A 73 -21.61 6.71 9.62
CA THR A 73 -22.73 7.63 9.85
C THR A 73 -24.11 6.96 9.75
N ARG A 74 -24.19 5.72 9.27
CA ARG A 74 -25.44 4.98 9.04
C ARG A 74 -25.34 3.57 9.59
N VAL A 75 -26.21 3.21 10.54
CA VAL A 75 -26.17 1.92 11.26
C VAL A 75 -26.06 0.72 10.30
N ASN A 76 -26.91 0.64 9.28
CA ASN A 76 -26.91 -0.50 8.35
C ASN A 76 -25.60 -0.63 7.56
N LEU A 77 -24.99 0.49 7.15
CA LEU A 77 -23.71 0.47 6.44
C LEU A 77 -22.56 0.14 7.40
N HIS A 78 -22.60 0.68 8.61
CA HIS A 78 -21.62 0.38 9.63
C HIS A 78 -21.57 -1.12 9.96
N LEU A 79 -22.73 -1.78 10.08
CA LEU A 79 -22.82 -3.23 10.28
C LEU A 79 -22.22 -4.02 9.11
N CYS A 80 -22.41 -3.57 7.86
CA CYS A 80 -21.77 -4.18 6.70
C CYS A 80 -20.23 -4.08 6.78
N ILE A 81 -19.71 -2.92 7.20
CA ILE A 81 -18.27 -2.72 7.37
C ILE A 81 -17.72 -3.60 8.51
N GLN A 82 -18.42 -3.69 9.64
CA GLN A 82 -18.04 -4.56 10.76
C GLN A 82 -18.01 -6.04 10.35
N LEU A 83 -18.98 -6.47 9.52
CA LEU A 83 -18.99 -7.83 8.98
C LEU A 83 -17.78 -8.08 8.06
N LEU A 84 -17.45 -7.14 7.15
CA LEU A 84 -16.25 -7.25 6.31
C LEU A 84 -14.98 -7.39 7.14
N ASP A 85 -14.83 -6.59 8.20
CA ASP A 85 -13.68 -6.64 9.10
C ASP A 85 -13.61 -7.98 9.85
N ALA A 86 -14.75 -8.47 10.35
CA ALA A 86 -14.82 -9.76 11.02
C ALA A 86 -14.45 -10.93 10.09
N MET A 87 -14.81 -10.86 8.80
CA MET A 87 -14.42 -11.85 7.79
C MET A 87 -12.92 -11.76 7.45
N GLU A 88 -12.34 -10.55 7.37
CA GLU A 88 -10.89 -10.36 7.16
C GLU A 88 -10.09 -10.93 8.35
N ASP A 89 -10.56 -10.70 9.58
CA ASP A 89 -9.97 -11.29 10.80
C ASP A 89 -10.07 -12.82 10.84
N TYR A 90 -11.17 -13.39 10.34
CA TYR A 90 -11.37 -14.84 10.25
C TYR A 90 -10.32 -15.51 9.35
N GLU A 91 -10.00 -14.91 8.20
CA GLU A 91 -9.03 -15.46 7.23
C GLU A 91 -7.62 -15.61 7.82
N VAL A 92 -7.25 -14.74 8.76
CA VAL A 92 -5.94 -14.75 9.45
C VAL A 92 -5.98 -15.42 10.83
N THR A 93 -7.15 -15.86 11.29
CA THR A 93 -7.30 -16.54 12.58
C THR A 93 -6.59 -17.91 12.55
N PRO A 94 -5.82 -18.27 13.59
CA PRO A 94 -5.19 -19.59 13.70
C PRO A 94 -6.20 -20.74 13.58
N ASP A 95 -5.78 -21.86 12.99
CA ASP A 95 -6.65 -23.00 12.67
C ASP A 95 -7.47 -23.48 13.88
N GLU A 96 -6.82 -23.57 15.05
CA GLU A 96 -7.43 -24.00 16.33
C GLU A 96 -8.60 -23.12 16.78
N LYS A 97 -8.57 -21.82 16.47
CA LYS A 97 -9.58 -20.83 16.90
C LYS A 97 -10.58 -20.49 15.81
N ARG A 98 -10.29 -20.87 14.56
CA ARG A 98 -11.05 -20.44 13.39
C ARG A 98 -12.51 -20.91 13.45
N ARG A 99 -12.77 -22.14 13.92
CA ARG A 99 -14.15 -22.64 14.08
C ARG A 99 -14.99 -21.73 14.98
N ASN A 100 -14.47 -21.40 16.16
CA ASN A 100 -15.17 -20.56 17.13
C ASN A 100 -15.38 -19.14 16.61
N GLN A 101 -14.39 -18.58 15.91
CA GLN A 101 -14.52 -17.26 15.27
C GLN A 101 -15.59 -17.27 14.18
N GLY A 102 -15.67 -18.32 13.37
CA GLY A 102 -16.71 -18.45 12.33
C GLY A 102 -18.11 -18.54 12.92
N ASP A 103 -18.29 -19.34 13.98
CA ASP A 103 -19.58 -19.47 14.67
C ASP A 103 -20.02 -18.13 15.29
N LYS A 104 -19.08 -17.37 15.86
CA LYS A 104 -19.34 -16.01 16.35
C LYS A 104 -19.84 -15.09 15.24
N ILE A 105 -19.20 -15.09 14.06
CA ILE A 105 -19.62 -14.27 12.91
C ILE A 105 -21.04 -14.63 12.47
N ILE A 106 -21.35 -15.91 12.32
CA ILE A 106 -22.68 -16.38 11.90
C ILE A 106 -23.73 -15.93 12.92
N LYS A 107 -23.49 -16.12 14.22
CA LYS A 107 -24.42 -15.73 15.28
C LYS A 107 -24.61 -14.22 15.38
N THR A 108 -23.54 -13.43 15.21
CA THR A 108 -23.60 -11.98 15.36
C THR A 108 -24.20 -11.28 14.14
N PHE A 109 -23.88 -11.70 12.91
CA PHE A 109 -24.23 -10.91 11.72
C PHE A 109 -25.24 -11.59 10.78
N LEU A 110 -25.36 -12.91 10.80
CA LEU A 110 -26.22 -13.64 9.86
C LEU A 110 -27.53 -14.14 10.52
N SER A 111 -27.65 -14.00 11.83
CA SER A 111 -28.79 -14.46 12.62
C SER A 111 -29.86 -13.37 12.79
N LYS A 112 -31.11 -13.67 12.42
CA LYS A 112 -32.26 -12.76 12.58
C LYS A 112 -32.48 -12.27 14.01
N GLN A 113 -32.08 -13.09 14.99
CA GLN A 113 -32.26 -12.77 16.41
C GLN A 113 -31.17 -11.82 16.93
N SER A 114 -30.14 -11.53 16.13
CA SER A 114 -29.04 -10.66 16.54
C SER A 114 -29.40 -9.17 16.35
N PRO A 115 -29.05 -8.30 17.31
CA PRO A 115 -29.17 -6.85 17.13
C PRO A 115 -28.21 -6.29 16.05
N GLN A 116 -27.19 -7.06 15.66
CA GLN A 116 -26.21 -6.70 14.63
C GLN A 116 -26.46 -7.44 13.31
N HIS A 117 -27.69 -7.92 13.10
CA HIS A 117 -28.09 -8.65 11.90
C HIS A 117 -27.88 -7.84 10.61
N VAL A 118 -27.34 -8.50 9.59
CA VAL A 118 -27.10 -7.93 8.27
C VAL A 118 -27.96 -8.67 7.24
N ASN A 119 -29.12 -8.09 6.91
CA ASN A 119 -30.16 -8.71 6.07
C ASN A 119 -29.64 -9.32 4.76
N ILE A 120 -28.70 -8.64 4.07
CA ILE A 120 -28.19 -9.06 2.76
C ILE A 120 -27.41 -10.38 2.77
N VAL A 121 -26.91 -10.82 3.92
CA VAL A 121 -26.14 -12.07 4.05
C VAL A 121 -26.88 -13.18 4.80
N GLU A 122 -28.09 -12.88 5.29
CA GLU A 122 -28.93 -13.82 6.03
C GLU A 122 -29.14 -15.13 5.26
N VAL A 123 -29.39 -15.03 3.96
CA VAL A 123 -29.65 -16.17 3.06
C VAL A 123 -28.49 -17.16 3.00
N PHE A 124 -27.28 -16.76 3.40
CA PHE A 124 -26.10 -17.60 3.41
C PHE A 124 -25.82 -18.25 4.76
N ALA A 125 -26.60 -17.97 5.81
CA ALA A 125 -26.37 -18.46 7.17
C ALA A 125 -26.24 -19.99 7.25
N ASP A 126 -27.16 -20.72 6.64
CA ASP A 126 -27.18 -22.18 6.67
C ASP A 126 -26.02 -22.78 5.87
N GLN A 127 -25.68 -22.16 4.74
CA GLN A 127 -24.55 -22.60 3.93
C GLN A 127 -23.23 -22.42 4.68
N CYS A 128 -22.99 -21.24 5.26
CA CYS A 128 -21.79 -20.97 6.04
C CYS A 128 -21.68 -21.89 7.26
N ARG A 129 -22.80 -22.22 7.92
CA ARG A 129 -22.81 -23.14 9.07
C ARG A 129 -22.39 -24.56 8.66
N ARG A 130 -22.98 -25.10 7.59
CA ARG A 130 -22.61 -26.42 7.07
C ARG A 130 -21.14 -26.48 6.65
N ASP A 131 -20.66 -25.45 5.96
CA ASP A 131 -19.26 -25.38 5.53
C ASP A 131 -18.30 -25.32 6.72
N LEU A 132 -18.62 -24.52 7.74
CA LEU A 132 -17.86 -24.40 8.98
C LEU A 132 -17.80 -25.72 9.76
N GLU A 133 -18.93 -26.45 9.83
CA GLU A 133 -19.02 -27.75 10.49
C GLU A 133 -18.12 -28.79 9.81
N ARG A 134 -18.20 -28.86 8.47
CA ARG A 134 -17.41 -29.77 7.64
C ARG A 134 -15.92 -29.46 7.69
N SER A 135 -15.53 -28.21 7.45
CA SER A 135 -14.13 -27.78 7.48
C SER A 135 -14.02 -26.26 7.54
N PRO A 136 -13.36 -25.68 8.59
CA PRO A 136 -13.17 -24.23 8.73
C PRO A 136 -12.08 -23.73 7.77
N ARG A 137 -12.41 -23.72 6.46
CA ARG A 137 -11.56 -23.16 5.40
C ARG A 137 -11.61 -21.63 5.43
N ARG A 138 -10.61 -20.96 4.90
CA ARG A 138 -10.53 -19.48 4.95
C ARG A 138 -11.64 -18.83 4.12
N GLU A 139 -12.14 -19.53 3.10
CA GLU A 139 -13.01 -18.99 2.06
C GLU A 139 -14.52 -19.19 2.34
N ILE A 140 -14.92 -19.70 3.51
CA ILE A 140 -16.33 -20.04 3.81
C ILE A 140 -17.28 -18.84 3.76
N PHE A 141 -16.76 -17.61 3.91
CA PHE A 141 -17.54 -16.38 3.85
C PHE A 141 -17.36 -15.62 2.51
N SER A 142 -16.71 -16.22 1.51
CA SER A 142 -16.46 -15.57 0.22
C SER A 142 -17.72 -15.09 -0.49
N THR A 143 -18.81 -15.87 -0.42
CA THR A 143 -20.13 -15.49 -0.96
C THR A 143 -20.73 -14.32 -0.19
N CYS A 144 -20.68 -14.33 1.16
CA CYS A 144 -21.13 -13.23 2.00
C CYS A 144 -20.38 -11.93 1.67
N ARG A 145 -19.04 -12.01 1.61
CA ARG A 145 -18.18 -10.88 1.23
C ARG A 145 -18.58 -10.30 -0.14
N THR A 146 -18.81 -11.16 -1.11
CA THR A 146 -19.23 -10.74 -2.46
C THR A 146 -20.58 -10.02 -2.41
N ALA A 147 -21.57 -10.58 -1.71
CA ALA A 147 -22.89 -9.96 -1.56
C ALA A 147 -22.83 -8.60 -0.85
N VAL A 148 -21.98 -8.45 0.17
CA VAL A 148 -21.77 -7.17 0.86
C VAL A 148 -21.16 -6.13 -0.08
N HIS A 149 -20.14 -6.48 -0.87
CA HIS A 149 -19.59 -5.54 -1.85
C HIS A 149 -20.58 -5.19 -2.97
N GLU A 150 -21.39 -6.14 -3.44
CA GLU A 150 -22.45 -5.88 -4.44
C GLU A 150 -23.54 -4.93 -3.90
N TYR A 151 -23.87 -5.04 -2.63
CA TYR A 151 -24.75 -4.06 -1.98
C TYR A 151 -24.09 -2.69 -1.85
N LEU A 152 -22.85 -2.64 -1.32
CA LEU A 152 -22.14 -1.38 -1.06
C LEU A 152 -21.81 -0.59 -2.34
N ARG A 153 -21.53 -1.27 -3.46
CA ARG A 153 -21.26 -0.62 -4.75
C ARG A 153 -22.50 0.00 -5.42
N GLY A 154 -23.71 -0.32 -4.93
CA GLY A 154 -24.97 0.20 -5.42
C GLY A 154 -25.31 1.57 -4.84
N ALA A 155 -26.52 1.70 -4.30
CA ALA A 155 -27.01 2.95 -3.70
C ALA A 155 -26.07 3.56 -2.63
N PRO A 156 -25.44 2.80 -1.71
CA PRO A 156 -24.52 3.37 -0.72
C PRO A 156 -23.33 4.10 -1.34
N PHE A 157 -22.78 3.59 -2.44
CA PHE A 157 -21.67 4.23 -3.14
C PHE A 157 -22.11 5.48 -3.91
N ALA A 158 -23.30 5.47 -4.53
CA ALA A 158 -23.86 6.67 -5.15
C ALA A 158 -24.08 7.79 -4.11
N ASP A 159 -24.60 7.45 -2.93
CA ASP A 159 -24.78 8.39 -1.83
C ASP A 159 -23.44 8.94 -1.32
N TYR A 160 -22.42 8.07 -1.22
CA TYR A 160 -21.07 8.48 -0.86
C TYR A 160 -20.53 9.52 -1.85
N GLN A 161 -20.69 9.31 -3.16
CA GLN A 161 -20.24 10.23 -4.21
C GLN A 161 -20.88 11.62 -4.13
N ASN A 162 -22.08 11.71 -3.55
CA ASN A 162 -22.81 12.96 -3.31
C ASN A 162 -22.57 13.54 -1.90
N SER A 163 -21.69 12.95 -1.11
CA SER A 163 -21.39 13.37 0.26
C SER A 163 -20.13 14.21 0.38
N MET A 164 -19.99 14.93 1.51
CA MET A 164 -18.77 15.67 1.85
C MET A 164 -17.52 14.79 1.98
N PHE A 165 -17.67 13.48 2.22
CA PHE A 165 -16.54 12.55 2.28
C PHE A 165 -15.91 12.35 0.90
N PHE A 166 -16.71 12.37 -0.16
CA PHE A 166 -16.20 12.32 -1.53
C PHE A 166 -15.56 13.65 -1.94
N ASP A 167 -16.13 14.79 -1.52
CA ASP A 167 -15.47 16.09 -1.69
C ASP A 167 -14.08 16.11 -1.04
N ARG A 168 -13.96 15.55 0.17
CA ARG A 168 -12.67 15.38 0.84
C ARG A 168 -11.74 14.41 0.10
N PHE A 169 -12.26 13.34 -0.48
CA PHE A 169 -11.48 12.43 -1.33
C PHE A 169 -10.89 13.17 -2.53
N LEU A 170 -11.68 14.01 -3.21
CA LEU A 170 -11.21 14.81 -4.34
C LEU A 170 -10.09 15.78 -3.92
N GLN A 171 -10.20 16.44 -2.76
CA GLN A 171 -9.13 17.29 -2.24
C GLN A 171 -7.82 16.51 -2.02
N TRP A 172 -7.89 15.27 -1.52
CA TRP A 172 -6.73 14.39 -1.41
C TRP A 172 -6.15 14.00 -2.77
N LYS A 173 -7.00 13.68 -3.74
CA LYS A 173 -6.58 13.36 -5.11
C LYS A 173 -5.96 14.57 -5.83
N MET A 174 -6.38 15.80 -5.52
CA MET A 174 -5.73 17.01 -6.01
C MET A 174 -4.32 17.18 -5.44
N LEU A 175 -4.11 16.86 -4.16
CA LEU A 175 -2.78 16.87 -3.54
C LEU A 175 -1.85 15.81 -4.14
N GLU A 176 -2.39 14.61 -4.39
CA GLU A 176 -1.63 13.52 -5.01
C GLU A 176 -1.16 13.87 -6.44
N ARG A 177 -1.98 14.59 -7.21
CA ARG A 177 -1.66 15.01 -8.59
C ARG A 177 -0.74 16.22 -8.69
N GLN A 178 -0.32 16.82 -7.59
CA GLN A 178 0.61 17.96 -7.65
C GLN A 178 1.95 17.55 -8.27
N PRO A 179 2.61 18.44 -9.03
CA PRO A 179 3.90 18.14 -9.64
C PRO A 179 4.95 17.71 -8.61
N VAL A 180 5.61 16.60 -8.90
CA VAL A 180 6.72 16.09 -8.08
C VAL A 180 8.03 16.59 -8.68
N THR A 181 8.86 17.22 -7.85
CA THR A 181 10.18 17.72 -8.27
C THR A 181 11.25 17.30 -7.28
N LYS A 182 12.51 17.63 -7.58
CA LYS A 182 13.63 17.44 -6.64
C LYS A 182 13.37 18.08 -5.26
N ASP A 183 12.59 19.16 -5.20
CA ASP A 183 12.33 19.92 -3.98
C ASP A 183 11.29 19.25 -3.07
N THR A 184 10.56 18.26 -3.58
CA THR A 184 9.69 17.40 -2.77
C THR A 184 10.50 16.59 -1.73
N PHE A 185 11.80 16.35 -2.00
CA PHE A 185 12.64 15.44 -1.24
C PHE A 185 13.80 16.14 -0.52
N ARG A 186 14.28 15.51 0.55
CA ARG A 186 15.65 15.69 1.08
C ARG A 186 16.47 14.48 0.66
N GLN A 187 17.66 14.71 0.11
CA GLN A 187 18.58 13.66 -0.29
C GLN A 187 19.56 13.35 0.85
N TYR A 188 19.93 12.08 0.98
CA TYR A 188 20.90 11.56 1.94
C TYR A 188 21.99 10.78 1.19
N ARG A 189 22.81 10.01 1.92
CA ARG A 189 23.91 9.23 1.34
C ARG A 189 23.45 8.24 0.27
N VAL A 190 24.39 7.89 -0.59
CA VAL A 190 24.28 6.77 -1.54
C VAL A 190 24.23 5.46 -0.77
N LEU A 191 23.27 4.61 -1.13
CA LEU A 191 23.07 3.25 -0.58
C LEU A 191 23.71 2.19 -1.48
N GLY A 192 23.79 2.45 -2.80
CA GLY A 192 24.40 1.55 -3.76
C GLY A 192 24.58 2.20 -5.13
N LYS A 193 25.42 1.59 -5.97
CA LYS A 193 25.64 2.00 -7.36
C LYS A 193 25.13 0.91 -8.29
N GLY A 194 24.44 1.30 -9.35
CA GLY A 194 23.87 0.41 -10.35
C GLY A 194 24.33 0.74 -11.77
N GLY A 195 23.85 -0.02 -12.75
CA GLY A 195 24.29 0.10 -14.15
C GLY A 195 24.11 1.50 -14.76
N PHE A 196 23.01 2.17 -14.44
CA PHE A 196 22.65 3.49 -14.99
C PHE A 196 22.87 4.67 -14.04
N GLY A 197 23.38 4.44 -12.83
CA GLY A 197 23.57 5.53 -11.86
C GLY A 197 23.67 5.01 -10.43
N GLU A 198 23.01 5.69 -9.50
CA GLU A 198 23.10 5.43 -8.08
C GLU A 198 21.72 5.31 -7.42
N VAL A 199 21.68 4.68 -6.26
CA VAL A 199 20.53 4.66 -5.37
C VAL A 199 20.94 5.42 -4.10
N CYS A 200 20.23 6.47 -3.75
CA CYS A 200 20.45 7.21 -2.49
C CYS A 200 19.22 7.17 -1.59
N ALA A 201 19.42 7.31 -0.28
CA ALA A 201 18.28 7.48 0.62
C ALA A 201 17.69 8.89 0.42
N CYS A 202 16.37 8.99 0.51
CA CYS A 202 15.67 10.27 0.44
C CYS A 202 14.50 10.31 1.42
N GLN A 203 14.02 11.51 1.76
CA GLN A 203 12.88 11.73 2.64
C GLN A 203 11.91 12.72 2.02
N VAL A 204 10.62 12.40 2.00
CA VAL A 204 9.57 13.34 1.58
C VAL A 204 9.47 14.47 2.60
N ARG A 205 9.69 15.72 2.17
CA ARG A 205 9.74 16.88 3.09
C ARG A 205 8.44 17.07 3.87
N ALA A 206 7.30 16.85 3.23
CA ALA A 206 5.99 17.07 3.83
C ALA A 206 5.63 16.01 4.88
N THR A 207 5.91 14.73 4.61
CA THR A 207 5.47 13.61 5.45
C THR A 207 6.55 13.06 6.38
N GLY A 208 7.82 13.32 6.09
CA GLY A 208 8.96 12.75 6.83
C GLY A 208 9.25 11.29 6.50
N LYS A 209 8.50 10.67 5.58
CA LYS A 209 8.68 9.26 5.22
C LYS A 209 9.94 9.06 4.38
N MET A 210 10.71 8.03 4.75
CA MET A 210 11.96 7.64 4.09
C MET A 210 11.70 6.73 2.88
N TYR A 211 12.49 6.90 1.84
CA TYR A 211 12.45 6.16 0.59
C TYR A 211 13.87 5.98 0.02
N ALA A 212 14.01 5.10 -0.97
CA ALA A 212 15.19 5.00 -1.82
C ALA A 212 14.91 5.74 -3.14
N CYS A 213 15.84 6.58 -3.59
CA CYS A 213 15.77 7.28 -4.87
C CYS A 213 16.78 6.63 -5.82
N LYS A 214 16.28 5.81 -6.76
CA LYS A 214 17.07 5.25 -7.84
C LYS A 214 17.17 6.30 -8.95
N LYS A 215 18.37 6.84 -9.17
CA LYS A 215 18.67 7.83 -10.20
C LYS A 215 19.28 7.14 -11.41
N LEU A 216 18.63 7.29 -12.56
CA LEU A 216 19.07 6.78 -13.84
C LEU A 216 19.58 7.96 -14.68
N GLU A 217 20.90 8.05 -14.91
CA GLU A 217 21.51 9.16 -15.64
C GLU A 217 21.08 9.15 -17.12
N LYS A 218 20.43 10.23 -17.57
CA LYS A 218 19.88 10.35 -18.94
C LYS A 218 20.94 10.10 -20.01
N LYS A 219 22.15 10.63 -19.81
CA LYS A 219 23.29 10.41 -20.72
C LYS A 219 23.68 8.94 -20.81
N ARG A 220 23.68 8.20 -19.68
CA ARG A 220 24.01 6.76 -19.67
C ARG A 220 22.92 5.91 -20.29
N ILE A 221 21.65 6.24 -20.04
CA ILE A 221 20.51 5.57 -20.68
C ILE A 221 20.65 5.68 -22.20
N LYS A 222 20.80 6.90 -22.72
CA LYS A 222 20.95 7.15 -24.16
C LYS A 222 22.17 6.43 -24.75
N LYS A 223 23.33 6.51 -24.08
CA LYS A 223 24.57 5.85 -24.53
C LYS A 223 24.40 4.34 -24.69
N ARG A 224 23.59 3.70 -23.83
CA ARG A 224 23.38 2.25 -23.82
C ARG A 224 22.06 1.82 -24.48
N LYS A 225 21.32 2.74 -25.09
CA LYS A 225 19.98 2.50 -25.66
C LYS A 225 19.02 1.82 -24.64
N GLY A 226 19.06 2.28 -23.40
CA GLY A 226 18.35 1.69 -22.25
C GLY A 226 16.95 2.25 -21.99
N GLU A 227 16.38 3.02 -22.91
CA GLU A 227 15.12 3.75 -22.73
C GLU A 227 13.96 2.80 -22.42
N SER A 228 13.78 1.77 -23.25
CA SER A 228 12.71 0.78 -23.06
C SER A 228 12.87 0.01 -21.75
N MET A 229 14.10 -0.27 -21.32
CA MET A 229 14.37 -0.96 -20.06
C MET A 229 13.97 -0.09 -18.85
N ALA A 230 14.33 1.19 -18.87
CA ALA A 230 13.97 2.13 -17.80
C ALA A 230 12.45 2.35 -17.73
N LEU A 231 11.78 2.47 -18.88
CA LEU A 231 10.32 2.61 -18.94
C LEU A 231 9.62 1.34 -18.47
N ASN A 232 10.07 0.16 -18.89
CA ASN A 232 9.49 -1.12 -18.49
C ASN A 232 9.60 -1.34 -16.98
N GLU A 233 10.75 -1.02 -16.37
CA GLU A 233 10.92 -1.07 -14.91
C GLU A 233 9.89 -0.16 -14.21
N LYS A 234 9.70 1.08 -14.70
CA LYS A 234 8.70 2.01 -14.14
C LYS A 234 7.28 1.45 -14.24
N VAL A 235 6.88 0.95 -15.40
CA VAL A 235 5.51 0.46 -15.66
C VAL A 235 5.20 -0.78 -14.82
N ILE A 236 6.16 -1.71 -14.70
CA ILE A 236 5.99 -2.89 -13.85
C ILE A 236 5.83 -2.47 -12.38
N LEU A 237 6.71 -1.61 -11.86
CA LEU A 237 6.67 -1.21 -10.46
C LEU A 237 5.47 -0.32 -10.10
N GLU A 238 4.86 0.36 -11.08
CA GLU A 238 3.63 1.14 -10.90
C GLU A 238 2.39 0.24 -10.75
N ASN A 239 2.37 -0.90 -11.44
CA ASN A 239 1.22 -1.82 -11.43
C ASN A 239 1.30 -2.89 -10.35
N VAL A 240 2.49 -3.17 -9.80
CA VAL A 240 2.68 -4.19 -8.76
C VAL A 240 2.45 -3.62 -7.36
N ASN A 241 1.51 -4.21 -6.62
CA ASN A 241 1.22 -3.89 -5.23
C ASN A 241 1.33 -5.13 -4.33
N SER A 242 2.57 -5.54 -4.05
CA SER A 242 2.89 -6.68 -3.20
C SER A 242 3.74 -6.29 -2.00
N ARG A 243 3.51 -6.94 -0.85
CA ARG A 243 4.38 -6.81 0.33
C ARG A 243 5.81 -7.33 0.09
N PHE A 244 5.99 -8.17 -0.93
CA PHE A 244 7.24 -8.86 -1.22
C PHE A 244 7.97 -8.30 -2.46
N VAL A 245 7.45 -7.21 -3.05
CA VAL A 245 8.09 -6.48 -4.14
C VAL A 245 8.21 -5.02 -3.71
N VAL A 246 9.33 -4.38 -4.01
CA VAL A 246 9.50 -2.95 -3.71
C VAL A 246 8.45 -2.13 -4.46
N SER A 247 7.77 -1.22 -3.77
CA SER A 247 6.72 -0.40 -4.36
C SER A 247 7.30 0.91 -4.88
N LEU A 248 6.82 1.35 -6.04
CA LEU A 248 7.09 2.68 -6.57
C LEU A 248 6.11 3.68 -5.96
N ALA A 249 6.63 4.75 -5.36
CA ALA A 249 5.82 5.81 -4.76
C ALA A 249 5.79 7.09 -5.59
N TYR A 250 6.91 7.43 -6.25
CA TYR A 250 6.99 8.62 -7.11
C TYR A 250 7.90 8.36 -8.30
N THR A 251 7.59 9.06 -9.40
CA THR A 251 8.52 9.25 -10.51
C THR A 251 8.66 10.74 -10.78
N TYR A 252 9.88 11.17 -11.09
CA TYR A 252 10.14 12.55 -11.51
C TYR A 252 11.44 12.59 -12.30
N GLU A 253 11.68 13.70 -12.98
CA GLU A 253 12.95 13.94 -13.66
C GLU A 253 13.70 15.13 -13.07
N THR A 254 14.99 15.14 -13.33
CA THR A 254 15.89 16.27 -13.10
C THR A 254 16.56 16.65 -14.41
N LYS A 255 17.43 17.66 -14.37
CA LYS A 255 18.26 18.03 -15.52
C LYS A 255 19.01 16.82 -16.09
N ASP A 256 19.59 15.98 -15.23
CA ASP A 256 20.55 14.96 -15.65
C ASP A 256 20.08 13.51 -15.46
N ALA A 257 18.99 13.28 -14.72
CA ALA A 257 18.53 11.93 -14.37
C ALA A 257 17.00 11.77 -14.37
N LEU A 258 16.54 10.53 -14.61
CA LEU A 258 15.20 10.05 -14.27
C LEU A 258 15.25 9.42 -12.87
N CYS A 259 14.24 9.68 -12.04
CA CYS A 259 14.23 9.25 -10.64
C CYS A 259 13.02 8.37 -10.34
N LEU A 260 13.29 7.18 -9.79
CA LEU A 260 12.27 6.28 -9.24
C LEU A 260 12.39 6.30 -7.71
N VAL A 261 11.33 6.69 -7.02
CA VAL A 261 11.28 6.72 -5.56
C VAL A 261 10.58 5.47 -5.05
N LEU A 262 11.38 4.58 -4.45
CA LEU A 262 11.01 3.21 -4.11
C LEU A 262 10.98 2.99 -2.60
N THR A 263 10.28 1.96 -2.15
CA THR A 263 10.39 1.45 -0.78
C THR A 263 11.87 1.30 -0.37
N ILE A 264 12.25 1.89 0.77
CA ILE A 264 13.62 1.78 1.28
C ILE A 264 13.82 0.45 2.03
N MET A 265 14.75 -0.37 1.54
CA MET A 265 15.14 -1.63 2.15
C MET A 265 16.43 -1.44 2.95
N ASN A 266 16.30 -1.18 4.26
CA ASN A 266 17.44 -0.83 5.11
C ASN A 266 18.39 -1.99 5.43
N GLY A 267 17.97 -3.23 5.15
CA GLY A 267 18.73 -4.43 5.48
C GLY A 267 19.90 -4.72 4.55
N GLY A 268 20.03 -4.03 3.42
CA GLY A 268 20.96 -4.42 2.35
C GLY A 268 20.44 -5.59 1.52
N ASP A 269 21.28 -6.14 0.66
CA ASP A 269 20.95 -7.26 -0.22
C ASP A 269 21.40 -8.62 0.33
N LEU A 270 20.78 -9.70 -0.15
CA LEU A 270 21.12 -11.06 0.30
C LEU A 270 22.56 -11.46 -0.03
N LYS A 271 23.17 -10.91 -1.09
CA LYS A 271 24.58 -11.21 -1.41
C LYS A 271 25.49 -10.75 -0.28
N PHE A 272 25.29 -9.54 0.25
CA PHE A 272 26.04 -9.07 1.41
C PHE A 272 25.83 -10.00 2.63
N HIS A 273 24.59 -10.39 2.92
CA HIS A 273 24.30 -11.25 4.07
C HIS A 273 24.88 -12.66 3.92
N ILE A 274 24.95 -13.21 2.71
CA ILE A 274 25.48 -14.55 2.45
C ILE A 274 27.01 -14.56 2.52
N TYR A 275 27.69 -13.55 1.98
CA TYR A 275 29.14 -13.60 1.77
C TYR A 275 29.95 -12.71 2.71
N ASN A 276 29.34 -11.71 3.33
CA ASN A 276 30.05 -10.68 4.09
C ASN A 276 29.65 -10.62 5.58
N MET A 277 28.71 -11.45 6.03
CA MET A 277 28.34 -11.56 7.45
C MET A 277 28.79 -12.88 8.05
N GLY A 278 29.95 -12.87 8.73
CA GLY A 278 30.45 -14.04 9.44
C GLY A 278 30.75 -15.23 8.53
N THR A 279 30.32 -16.42 8.94
CA THR A 279 30.48 -17.64 8.14
C THR A 279 29.54 -17.61 6.94
N PRO A 280 30.03 -17.87 5.70
CA PRO A 280 29.20 -17.82 4.53
C PRO A 280 27.97 -18.74 4.56
N GLY A 281 26.83 -18.22 4.09
CA GLY A 281 25.56 -18.94 4.05
C GLY A 281 24.59 -18.58 5.18
N PHE A 282 23.48 -19.31 5.25
CA PHE A 282 22.43 -19.15 6.25
C PHE A 282 22.06 -20.50 6.87
N ASP A 283 21.56 -20.48 8.08
CA ASP A 283 20.90 -21.62 8.68
C ASP A 283 19.60 -21.99 7.93
N ARG A 284 19.15 -23.23 8.13
CA ARG A 284 18.01 -23.79 7.40
C ARG A 284 16.72 -23.00 7.62
N GLU A 285 16.46 -22.54 8.84
CA GLU A 285 15.23 -21.81 9.18
C GLU A 285 15.18 -20.46 8.46
N ARG A 286 16.31 -19.74 8.43
CA ARG A 286 16.45 -18.47 7.71
C ARG A 286 16.32 -18.64 6.20
N VAL A 287 16.89 -19.70 5.62
CA VAL A 287 16.70 -20.03 4.19
C VAL A 287 15.23 -20.29 3.90
N GLN A 288 14.57 -21.14 4.69
CA GLN A 288 13.15 -21.48 4.49
C GLN A 288 12.27 -20.23 4.57
N PHE A 289 12.53 -19.34 5.52
CA PHE A 289 11.80 -18.10 5.68
C PHE A 289 11.95 -17.16 4.47
N TYR A 290 13.17 -16.91 4.00
CA TYR A 290 13.39 -16.07 2.82
C TYR A 290 12.84 -16.69 1.55
N ALA A 291 13.01 -18.00 1.36
CA ALA A 291 12.45 -18.72 0.22
C ALA A 291 10.91 -18.62 0.19
N ALA A 292 10.25 -18.76 1.34
CA ALA A 292 8.80 -18.59 1.44
C ALA A 292 8.36 -17.16 1.06
N GLN A 293 9.06 -16.12 1.52
CA GLN A 293 8.75 -14.73 1.14
C GLN A 293 9.00 -14.44 -0.34
N ILE A 294 10.11 -14.94 -0.90
CA ILE A 294 10.41 -14.83 -2.34
C ILE A 294 9.35 -15.53 -3.16
N CYS A 295 8.92 -16.73 -2.74
CA CYS A 295 7.85 -17.47 -3.38
C CYS A 295 6.55 -16.65 -3.45
N CYS A 296 6.13 -16.02 -2.36
CA CYS A 296 4.96 -15.13 -2.35
C CYS A 296 5.13 -13.92 -3.28
N GLY A 297 6.36 -13.38 -3.40
CA GLY A 297 6.67 -12.31 -4.34
C GLY A 297 6.52 -12.74 -5.80
N LEU A 298 7.09 -13.90 -6.15
CA LEU A 298 6.97 -14.48 -7.49
C LEU A 298 5.52 -14.86 -7.83
N GLU A 299 4.80 -15.46 -6.88
CA GLU A 299 3.38 -15.79 -7.04
C GLU A 299 2.55 -14.54 -7.37
N HIS A 300 2.82 -13.41 -6.71
CA HIS A 300 2.14 -12.16 -7.04
C HIS A 300 2.50 -11.65 -8.44
N LEU A 301 3.78 -11.66 -8.81
CA LEU A 301 4.20 -11.25 -10.15
C LEU A 301 3.57 -12.13 -11.23
N HIS A 302 3.55 -13.45 -11.02
CA HIS A 302 2.92 -14.39 -11.95
C HIS A 302 1.41 -14.21 -12.06
N ARG A 303 0.71 -13.87 -10.97
CA ARG A 303 -0.72 -13.50 -10.99
C ARG A 303 -0.99 -12.28 -11.87
N GLU A 304 -0.06 -11.33 -11.90
CA GLU A 304 -0.11 -10.16 -12.79
C GLU A 304 0.46 -10.46 -14.21
N SER A 305 0.72 -11.74 -14.53
CA SER A 305 1.31 -12.17 -15.80
C SER A 305 2.71 -11.58 -16.08
N ILE A 306 3.50 -11.35 -15.02
CA ILE A 306 4.86 -10.80 -15.08
C ILE A 306 5.87 -11.88 -14.66
N VAL A 307 6.85 -12.16 -15.52
CA VAL A 307 7.97 -13.06 -15.19
C VAL A 307 9.20 -12.22 -14.81
N TYR A 308 9.73 -12.44 -13.61
CA TYR A 308 10.99 -11.82 -13.17
C TYR A 308 12.19 -12.55 -13.79
N ARG A 309 13.05 -11.83 -14.52
CA ARG A 309 14.21 -12.36 -15.26
C ARG A 309 15.45 -11.50 -15.03
#